data_AF-A0A9E4HPS0-F1
#
_entry.id   AF-A0A9E4HPS0-F1
#
_cell.length_a   1.000
_cell.length_b   1.000
_cell.length_c   1.000
_cell.angle_alpha   90.00
_cell.angle_beta   90.00
_cell.angle_gamma   90.00
#
_symmetry.space_group_name_H-M   'P 1'
#
loop_
_entity.id
_entity.type
_entity.pdbx_description
1 polymer ?
#
loop_
_entity_poly.entity_id
_entity_poly.type
_entity_poly.pdbx_seq_one_letter_code
_entity_poly.pdbx_strand_id
1 'polypeptide(L)'
;MTERAHGAPGPAPAGVVSLGTLLTVVLLAAAPVGAQPPRAPLPLEPGGDRGEAVYPALEGWYRNSDGSHTILLGYFNRNAVPVDVPIGPDNRIEPGGPDFGQPTHFLPRRAWGVFAITVPADFGEQRLTWTLVANNQRSEVTFWLNPPYFVDPFLNRANGNVPPRLRVREGGPELQGPPEGLAASISAVAGVPIRLTAWASDTELENPPPPRARGRSRAPLSVTWRKYRGPGEVAFDEPTHEYDGLAGGEAATTATFDEPGAYRLMVTANDISGNGGGGDQCCWTTAHVDVEVAPGPEATQEAAR
;
A
#
# COMPACT_ATOMS: atom_id res chain seq x y z
N MET A 1 6.70 5.49 118.49
CA MET A 1 7.92 6.26 118.16
C MET A 1 7.91 6.41 116.64
N THR A 2 7.27 7.46 116.12
CA THR A 2 7.91 8.69 115.55
C THR A 2 8.95 8.40 114.46
N GLU A 3 9.10 9.07 113.32
CA GLU A 3 8.32 9.92 112.39
C GLU A 3 9.35 10.27 111.26
N ARG A 4 8.89 10.80 110.10
CA ARG A 4 9.63 11.43 108.96
C ARG A 4 10.13 10.47 107.87
N ALA A 5 9.67 10.46 106.60
CA ALA A 5 9.25 11.46 105.58
C ALA A 5 10.38 11.93 104.64
N HIS A 6 9.98 12.23 103.38
CA HIS A 6 10.70 12.76 102.19
C HIS A 6 11.05 11.66 101.16
N GLY A 7 10.68 11.70 99.88
CA GLY A 7 9.95 12.64 99.02
C GLY A 7 9.96 12.05 97.59
N ALA A 8 8.89 12.24 96.82
CA ALA A 8 8.64 11.58 95.52
C ALA A 8 9.47 12.16 94.33
N PRO A 9 9.79 11.36 93.30
CA PRO A 9 10.14 11.89 91.98
C PRO A 9 8.90 12.00 91.06
N GLY A 10 8.76 13.14 90.38
CA GLY A 10 7.68 13.44 89.44
C GLY A 10 7.83 12.75 88.07
N PRO A 11 6.75 12.71 87.27
CA PRO A 11 6.70 11.96 86.01
C PRO A 11 7.32 12.73 84.82
N ALA A 12 7.91 11.98 83.89
CA ALA A 12 8.42 12.46 82.61
C ALA A 12 7.28 12.86 81.64
N PRO A 13 7.48 13.86 80.76
CA PRO A 13 6.45 14.28 79.82
C PRO A 13 6.28 13.29 78.65
N ALA A 14 5.02 13.00 78.32
CA ALA A 14 4.61 12.20 77.18
C ALA A 14 4.83 12.95 75.86
N GLY A 15 5.59 12.34 74.94
CA GLY A 15 5.76 12.83 73.58
C GLY A 15 4.52 12.55 72.73
N VAL A 16 3.96 13.61 72.14
CA VAL A 16 2.84 13.56 71.20
C VAL A 16 3.37 13.13 69.83
N VAL A 17 3.00 11.94 69.36
CA VAL A 17 3.28 11.48 68.00
C VAL A 17 2.15 11.96 67.09
N SER A 18 2.42 12.98 66.27
CA SER A 18 1.52 13.38 65.17
C SER A 18 1.58 12.35 64.04
N LEU A 19 0.45 11.71 63.73
CA LEU A 19 0.28 10.96 62.48
C LEU A 19 0.15 11.98 61.33
N GLY A 20 1.25 12.21 60.61
CA GLY A 20 1.21 12.89 59.32
C GLY A 20 0.64 11.95 58.25
N THR A 21 -0.53 12.26 57.71
CA THR A 21 -1.13 11.55 56.58
C THR A 21 -0.33 11.90 55.32
N LEU A 22 0.51 10.97 54.84
CA LEU A 22 1.14 11.10 53.52
C LEU A 22 0.09 10.81 52.44
N LEU A 23 -0.37 11.86 51.75
CA LEU A 23 -1.18 11.76 50.55
C LEU A 23 -0.24 11.43 49.38
N THR A 24 -0.13 10.16 49.02
CA THR A 24 0.63 9.73 47.83
C THR A 24 -0.18 10.08 46.58
N VAL A 25 0.20 11.17 45.90
CA VAL A 25 -0.33 11.48 44.55
C VAL A 25 0.29 10.49 43.58
N VAL A 26 -0.49 9.51 43.14
CA VAL A 26 -0.11 8.62 42.03
C VAL A 26 -0.25 9.42 40.74
N LEU A 27 0.85 9.97 40.21
CA LEU A 27 0.89 10.42 38.82
C LEU A 27 0.82 9.19 37.93
N LEU A 28 -0.35 8.93 37.34
CA LEU A 28 -0.49 8.06 36.18
C LEU A 28 0.22 8.74 35.00
N ALA A 29 1.50 8.41 34.80
CA ALA A 29 2.17 8.70 33.55
C ALA A 29 1.47 7.90 32.45
N ALA A 30 0.64 8.58 31.64
CA ALA A 30 0.14 8.01 30.41
C ALA A 30 1.34 7.81 29.49
N ALA A 31 1.87 6.57 29.45
CA ALA A 31 2.81 6.20 28.42
C ALA A 31 2.14 6.44 27.06
N PRO A 32 2.84 7.03 26.07
CA PRO A 32 2.27 7.14 24.74
C PRO A 32 1.94 5.73 24.26
N VAL A 33 0.67 5.48 23.95
CA VAL A 33 0.22 4.23 23.32
C VAL A 33 0.78 4.24 21.91
N GLY A 34 2.02 3.81 21.76
CA GLY A 34 2.66 3.61 20.47
C GLY A 34 2.08 2.37 19.80
N ALA A 35 1.80 2.44 18.51
CA ALA A 35 1.44 1.27 17.70
C ALA A 35 2.51 0.18 17.88
N GLN A 36 2.07 -1.07 18.08
CA GLN A 36 2.98 -2.18 18.37
C GLN A 36 3.66 -2.64 17.08
N PRO A 37 4.96 -2.98 17.10
CA PRO A 37 5.56 -3.66 15.96
C PRO A 37 4.84 -4.99 15.75
N PRO A 38 4.41 -5.34 14.52
CA PRO A 38 3.81 -6.63 14.27
C PRO A 38 4.85 -7.70 14.53
N ARG A 39 4.42 -8.80 15.14
CA ARG A 39 5.26 -10.00 15.18
C ARG A 39 5.51 -10.46 13.75
N ALA A 40 6.71 -10.94 13.47
CA ALA A 40 6.97 -11.64 12.23
C ALA A 40 6.04 -12.87 12.15
N PRO A 41 5.35 -13.09 11.01
CA PRO A 41 4.55 -14.30 10.83
C PRO A 41 5.44 -15.54 10.94
N LEU A 42 4.92 -16.62 11.52
CA LEU A 42 5.59 -17.91 11.42
C LEU A 42 5.50 -18.42 9.96
N PRO A 43 6.49 -19.20 9.45
CA PRO A 43 6.53 -19.63 8.05
C PRO A 43 5.28 -20.38 7.54
N LEU A 44 4.52 -21.00 8.44
CA LEU A 44 3.31 -21.77 8.14
C LEU A 44 2.06 -21.21 8.84
N GLU A 45 2.14 -19.98 9.31
CA GLU A 45 1.00 -19.34 9.92
C GLU A 45 -0.09 -19.10 8.87
N PRO A 46 -1.33 -19.54 9.13
CA PRO A 46 -2.45 -19.17 8.28
C PRO A 46 -2.53 -17.64 8.15
N GLY A 47 -3.03 -17.15 7.01
CA GLY A 47 -3.42 -15.74 6.93
C GLY A 47 -4.49 -15.47 7.99
N GLY A 48 -4.40 -14.33 8.68
CA GLY A 48 -5.46 -13.91 9.57
C GLY A 48 -6.67 -13.48 8.73
N ASP A 49 -7.88 -13.89 9.13
CA ASP A 49 -9.10 -13.47 8.43
C ASP A 49 -9.22 -11.93 8.42
N ARG A 50 -8.92 -11.29 9.57
CA ARG A 50 -8.87 -9.83 9.80
C ARG A 50 -7.90 -9.47 10.94
N GLY A 51 -7.51 -8.20 11.03
CA GLY A 51 -6.75 -7.65 12.17
C GLY A 51 -5.24 -7.78 12.05
N GLU A 52 -4.71 -8.15 10.88
CA GLU A 52 -3.28 -8.30 10.63
C GLU A 52 -2.66 -7.01 10.08
N ALA A 53 -1.34 -6.87 10.22
CA ALA A 53 -0.58 -5.80 9.58
C ALA A 53 -0.57 -5.92 8.05
N VAL A 54 -0.40 -4.76 7.40
CA VAL A 54 0.00 -4.65 6.00
C VAL A 54 1.50 -4.35 5.98
N TYR A 55 2.28 -5.07 5.19
CA TYR A 55 3.74 -4.91 5.14
C TYR A 55 4.15 -4.21 3.84
N PRO A 56 4.78 -3.02 3.89
CA PRO A 56 5.34 -2.41 2.69
C PRO A 56 6.56 -3.22 2.23
N ALA A 57 6.81 -3.23 0.92
CA ALA A 57 7.86 -4.03 0.31
C ALA A 57 8.66 -3.23 -0.72
N LEU A 58 10.00 -3.32 -0.64
CA LEU A 58 10.89 -2.95 -1.73
C LEU A 58 10.90 -4.09 -2.75
N GLU A 59 10.56 -3.79 -3.99
CA GLU A 59 10.61 -4.75 -5.09
C GLU A 59 11.94 -4.69 -5.83
N GLY A 60 12.49 -3.48 -5.99
CA GLY A 60 13.78 -3.26 -6.63
C GLY A 60 13.97 -1.81 -7.07
N TRP A 61 15.04 -1.56 -7.81
CA TRP A 61 15.24 -0.29 -8.50
C TRP A 61 15.94 -0.50 -9.85
N TYR A 62 15.78 0.46 -10.77
CA TYR A 62 16.42 0.45 -12.08
C TYR A 62 16.88 1.86 -12.49
N ARG A 63 17.70 1.92 -13.54
CA ARG A 63 18.22 3.17 -14.11
C ARG A 63 17.33 3.64 -15.26
N ASN A 64 17.04 4.93 -15.31
CA ASN A 64 16.34 5.56 -16.41
C ASN A 64 17.34 6.06 -17.46
N SER A 65 16.87 6.30 -18.68
CA SER A 65 17.70 6.75 -19.81
C SER A 65 18.25 8.17 -19.64
N ASP A 66 17.58 9.00 -18.85
CA ASP A 66 17.99 10.37 -18.50
C ASP A 66 19.00 10.43 -17.34
N GLY A 67 19.42 9.27 -16.81
CA GLY A 67 20.37 9.14 -15.71
C GLY A 67 19.73 9.19 -14.31
N SER A 68 18.43 9.48 -14.20
CA SER A 68 17.69 9.28 -12.95
C SER A 68 17.50 7.79 -12.64
N HIS A 69 16.94 7.48 -11.47
CA HIS A 69 16.66 6.12 -11.04
C HIS A 69 15.21 5.98 -10.63
N THR A 70 14.65 4.79 -10.75
CA THR A 70 13.27 4.52 -10.29
C THR A 70 13.29 3.36 -9.30
N ILE A 71 12.63 3.56 -8.16
CA ILE A 71 12.48 2.57 -7.09
C ILE A 71 11.05 2.01 -7.14
N LEU A 72 10.91 0.68 -7.19
CA LEU A 72 9.64 -0.03 -7.25
C LEU A 72 9.21 -0.54 -5.88
N LEU A 73 7.95 -0.28 -5.54
CA LEU A 73 7.40 -0.56 -4.24
C LEU A 73 6.09 -1.36 -4.37
N GLY A 74 5.92 -2.29 -3.44
CA GLY A 74 4.77 -3.17 -3.33
C GLY A 74 4.34 -3.31 -1.87
N TYR A 75 3.41 -4.23 -1.61
CA TYR A 75 3.01 -4.54 -0.25
C TYR A 75 2.48 -5.97 -0.13
N PHE A 76 2.44 -6.48 1.09
CA PHE A 76 1.73 -7.70 1.44
C PHE A 76 0.66 -7.42 2.48
N ASN A 77 -0.61 -7.49 2.08
CA ASN A 77 -1.73 -7.46 3.00
C ASN A 77 -2.03 -8.88 3.49
N ARG A 78 -1.82 -9.13 4.78
CA ARG A 78 -2.07 -10.43 5.42
C ARG A 78 -3.54 -10.69 5.71
N ASN A 79 -4.39 -9.67 5.66
CA ASN A 79 -5.83 -9.79 5.86
C ASN A 79 -6.49 -10.46 4.65
N ALA A 80 -7.59 -11.20 4.88
CA ALA A 80 -8.39 -11.79 3.82
C ALA A 80 -9.30 -10.77 3.10
N VAL A 81 -9.39 -9.56 3.64
CA VAL A 81 -10.20 -8.44 3.11
C VAL A 81 -9.31 -7.22 2.82
N PRO A 82 -9.77 -6.31 1.95
CA PRO A 82 -9.08 -5.04 1.75
C PRO A 82 -8.95 -4.25 3.05
N VAL A 83 -7.89 -3.46 3.15
CA VAL A 83 -7.66 -2.52 4.25
C VAL A 83 -7.42 -1.14 3.65
N ASP A 84 -8.08 -0.11 4.17
CA ASP A 84 -7.85 1.27 3.78
C ASP A 84 -7.00 1.99 4.83
N VAL A 85 -5.92 2.63 4.38
CA VAL A 85 -5.07 3.48 5.22
C VAL A 85 -4.79 4.78 4.46
N PRO A 86 -5.47 5.89 4.79
CA PRO A 86 -5.28 7.18 4.14
C PRO A 86 -3.85 7.69 4.28
N ILE A 87 -3.38 8.48 3.31
CA ILE A 87 -2.10 9.18 3.41
C ILE A 87 -2.10 10.05 4.67
N GLY A 88 -1.05 9.93 5.48
CA GLY A 88 -0.97 10.62 6.76
C GLY A 88 -0.05 9.90 7.74
N PRO A 89 -0.21 10.11 9.06
CA PRO A 89 0.65 9.51 10.07
C PRO A 89 0.80 7.99 9.97
N ASP A 90 -0.25 7.31 9.53
CA ASP A 90 -0.31 5.84 9.43
C ASP A 90 0.03 5.30 8.04
N ASN A 91 0.22 6.17 7.05
CA ASN A 91 0.68 5.80 5.71
C ASN A 91 1.50 6.95 5.13
N ARG A 92 2.81 6.91 5.38
CA ARG A 92 3.73 7.99 5.02
C ARG A 92 5.06 7.47 4.53
N ILE A 93 5.66 8.21 3.61
CA ILE A 93 7.04 8.03 3.18
C ILE A 93 7.86 9.24 3.61
N GLU A 94 8.98 9.00 4.28
CA GLU A 94 9.84 10.05 4.83
C GLU A 94 11.31 9.77 4.51
N PRO A 95 12.17 10.80 4.41
CA PRO A 95 11.88 12.24 4.45
C PRO A 95 11.17 12.78 3.19
N GLY A 96 10.58 13.98 3.29
CA GLY A 96 10.02 14.73 2.17
C GLY A 96 8.52 14.50 1.85
N GLY A 97 7.86 13.56 2.53
CA GLY A 97 6.47 13.19 2.22
C GLY A 97 5.41 14.05 2.93
N PRO A 98 4.29 13.45 3.39
CA PRO A 98 4.05 12.01 3.55
C PRO A 98 3.67 11.28 2.26
N ASP A 99 3.30 12.00 1.19
CA ASP A 99 2.80 11.41 -0.06
C ASP A 99 3.88 11.33 -1.15
N PHE A 100 4.20 10.11 -1.58
CA PHE A 100 5.04 9.82 -2.75
C PHE A 100 4.31 8.95 -3.78
N GLY A 101 2.97 8.92 -3.73
CA GLY A 101 2.13 8.16 -4.65
C GLY A 101 1.76 6.76 -4.18
N GLN A 102 2.07 6.36 -2.95
CA GLN A 102 1.75 5.03 -2.38
C GLN A 102 0.24 4.71 -2.28
N PRO A 103 -0.22 3.45 -2.29
CA PRO A 103 -1.66 3.15 -2.27
C PRO A 103 -2.31 3.57 -0.94
N THR A 104 -3.62 3.84 -0.97
CA THR A 104 -4.43 3.94 0.26
C THR A 104 -5.41 2.79 0.41
N HIS A 105 -5.63 2.01 -0.67
CA HIS A 105 -6.47 0.82 -0.67
C HIS A 105 -5.59 -0.43 -0.87
N PHE A 106 -5.51 -1.27 0.15
CA PHE A 106 -4.64 -2.44 0.19
C PHE A 106 -5.45 -3.71 0.02
N LEU A 107 -5.50 -4.24 -1.20
CA LEU A 107 -6.15 -5.51 -1.51
C LEU A 107 -5.44 -6.68 -0.80
N PRO A 108 -6.13 -7.79 -0.50
CA PRO A 108 -5.50 -8.97 0.07
C PRO A 108 -4.30 -9.47 -0.73
N ARG A 109 -3.38 -10.16 -0.03
CA ARG A 109 -2.20 -10.84 -0.61
C ARG A 109 -1.10 -9.86 -1.05
N ARG A 110 -0.18 -10.36 -1.89
CA ARG A 110 1.00 -9.63 -2.35
C ARG A 110 0.62 -8.82 -3.58
N ALA A 111 1.02 -7.56 -3.56
CA ALA A 111 0.93 -6.65 -4.69
C ALA A 111 2.35 -6.17 -5.02
N TRP A 112 2.82 -6.47 -6.23
CA TRP A 112 4.18 -6.19 -6.70
C TRP A 112 4.19 -4.91 -7.53
N GLY A 113 5.15 -4.02 -7.26
CA GLY A 113 5.47 -2.84 -8.07
C GLY A 113 4.25 -1.97 -8.40
N VAL A 114 3.34 -1.82 -7.43
CA VAL A 114 2.07 -1.09 -7.63
C VAL A 114 2.28 0.42 -7.71
N PHE A 115 3.44 0.93 -7.31
CA PHE A 115 3.88 2.28 -7.59
C PHE A 115 5.40 2.37 -7.61
N ALA A 116 5.87 3.51 -8.10
CA ALA A 116 7.27 3.79 -8.29
C ALA A 116 7.61 5.20 -7.83
N ILE A 117 8.84 5.40 -7.37
CA ILE A 117 9.39 6.70 -7.02
C ILE A 117 10.62 6.94 -7.88
N THR A 118 10.58 7.99 -8.70
CA THR A 118 11.75 8.47 -9.44
C THR A 118 12.61 9.35 -8.53
N VAL A 119 13.89 9.04 -8.46
CA VAL A 119 14.89 9.77 -7.68
C VAL A 119 16.00 10.27 -8.62
N PRO A 120 16.63 11.42 -8.32
CA PRO A 120 17.61 12.02 -9.23
C PRO A 120 18.89 11.17 -9.36
N ALA A 121 19.71 11.50 -10.35
CA ALA A 121 20.97 10.80 -10.63
C ALA A 121 21.94 10.81 -9.43
N ASP A 122 21.89 11.87 -8.62
CA ASP A 122 22.73 12.11 -7.43
C ASP A 122 22.09 11.67 -6.11
N PHE A 123 21.02 10.86 -6.16
CA PHE A 123 20.34 10.35 -4.96
C PHE A 123 21.30 9.60 -4.01
N GLY A 124 22.33 8.94 -4.54
CA GLY A 124 23.44 8.38 -3.77
C GLY A 124 22.98 7.38 -2.70
N GLU A 125 23.40 7.61 -1.45
CA GLU A 125 23.06 6.76 -0.30
C GLU A 125 21.85 7.28 0.51
N GLN A 126 21.13 8.27 -0.01
CA GLN A 126 19.91 8.76 0.64
C GLN A 126 18.90 7.63 0.80
N ARG A 127 18.12 7.67 1.88
CA ARG A 127 17.16 6.62 2.23
C ARG A 127 15.79 7.23 2.42
N LEU A 128 14.78 6.49 1.96
CA LEU A 128 13.38 6.75 2.23
C LEU A 128 12.82 5.60 3.07
N THR A 129 11.86 5.88 3.94
CA THR A 129 11.17 4.89 4.77
C THR A 129 9.68 5.02 4.55
N TRP A 130 9.05 3.94 4.10
CA TRP A 130 7.59 3.83 4.08
C TRP A 130 7.12 3.18 5.37
N THR A 131 6.33 3.91 6.15
CA THR A 131 5.64 3.40 7.34
C THR A 131 4.17 3.15 7.03
N LEU A 132 3.67 1.97 7.43
CA LEU A 132 2.26 1.63 7.46
C LEU A 132 1.84 1.27 8.89
N VAL A 133 0.71 1.81 9.35
CA VAL A 133 0.03 1.39 10.57
C VAL A 133 -1.36 0.90 10.18
N ALA A 134 -1.56 -0.40 10.23
CA ALA A 134 -2.84 -1.04 9.94
C ALA A 134 -3.23 -1.89 11.14
N ASN A 135 -4.49 -1.80 11.59
CA ASN A 135 -4.99 -2.56 12.74
C ASN A 135 -4.12 -2.39 14.01
N ASN A 136 -3.66 -1.15 14.27
CA ASN A 136 -2.74 -0.78 15.36
C ASN A 136 -1.37 -1.47 15.32
N GLN A 137 -0.99 -2.05 14.17
CA GLN A 137 0.31 -2.67 13.97
C GLN A 137 1.14 -1.87 12.98
N ARG A 138 2.33 -1.44 13.43
CA ARG A 138 3.25 -0.61 12.64
C ARG A 138 4.28 -1.46 11.91
N SER A 139 4.24 -1.48 10.59
CA SER A 139 5.29 -2.04 9.74
C SER A 139 6.02 -0.93 8.98
N GLU A 140 7.26 -1.19 8.58
CA GLU A 140 8.02 -0.24 7.79
C GLU A 140 9.06 -0.93 6.90
N VAL A 141 9.41 -0.27 5.81
CA VAL A 141 10.55 -0.65 4.95
C VAL A 141 11.36 0.59 4.65
N THR A 142 12.66 0.53 4.94
CA THR A 142 13.64 1.53 4.50
C THR A 142 14.28 1.05 3.21
N PHE A 143 14.32 1.93 2.21
CA PHE A 143 14.81 1.64 0.88
C PHE A 143 15.65 2.79 0.32
N TRP A 144 16.53 2.41 -0.60
CA TRP A 144 17.44 3.28 -1.36
C TRP A 144 17.86 2.53 -2.63
N LEU A 145 18.81 3.08 -3.39
CA LEU A 145 19.45 2.41 -4.54
C LEU A 145 20.39 1.28 -4.09
N ASN A 146 19.84 0.29 -3.37
CA ASN A 146 20.58 -0.80 -2.77
C ASN A 146 21.09 -1.76 -3.87
N PRO A 147 22.40 -1.88 -4.11
CA PRO A 147 22.93 -2.61 -5.28
C PRO A 147 22.38 -4.03 -5.49
N PRO A 148 22.16 -4.87 -4.46
CA PRO A 148 21.59 -6.21 -4.63
C PRO A 148 20.13 -6.25 -5.10
N TYR A 149 19.41 -5.12 -5.05
CA TYR A 149 18.00 -5.00 -5.45
C TYR A 149 17.84 -4.33 -6.83
N PHE A 150 18.90 -4.32 -7.64
CA PHE A 150 18.80 -3.88 -9.03
C PHE A 150 17.94 -4.87 -9.83
N VAL A 151 16.96 -4.36 -10.58
CA VAL A 151 16.03 -5.17 -11.39
C VAL A 151 16.01 -4.69 -12.84
N ASP A 152 15.56 -5.56 -13.74
CA ASP A 152 15.36 -5.26 -15.16
C ASP A 152 13.86 -5.45 -15.49
N PRO A 153 13.01 -4.45 -15.18
CA PRO A 153 11.56 -4.63 -15.27
C PRO A 153 11.06 -4.59 -16.72
N PHE A 154 11.94 -4.30 -17.68
CA PHE A 154 11.61 -4.21 -19.10
C PHE A 154 12.05 -5.45 -19.89
N LEU A 155 12.85 -6.34 -19.30
CA LEU A 155 13.34 -7.54 -19.97
C LEU A 155 13.67 -8.65 -18.98
N ASN A 156 12.93 -9.76 -19.08
CA ASN A 156 13.37 -11.04 -18.52
C ASN A 156 14.37 -11.70 -19.47
N ARG A 157 15.66 -11.67 -19.10
CA ARG A 157 16.76 -12.18 -19.93
C ARG A 157 16.77 -13.70 -20.09
N ALA A 158 16.06 -14.45 -19.25
CA ALA A 158 16.05 -15.90 -19.31
C ALA A 158 15.16 -16.42 -20.46
N ASN A 159 14.07 -15.72 -20.76
CA ASN A 159 13.08 -16.15 -21.75
C ASN A 159 12.75 -15.09 -22.82
N GLY A 160 13.41 -13.92 -22.77
CA GLY A 160 13.16 -12.81 -23.69
C GLY A 160 11.83 -12.10 -23.44
N ASN A 161 11.19 -12.31 -22.28
CA ASN A 161 9.91 -11.67 -21.99
C ASN A 161 10.08 -10.16 -21.81
N VAL A 162 9.15 -9.38 -22.34
CA VAL A 162 9.05 -7.94 -22.15
C VAL A 162 7.63 -7.61 -21.65
N PRO A 163 7.42 -6.53 -20.89
CA PRO A 163 6.09 -6.20 -20.41
C PRO A 163 5.08 -6.00 -21.55
N PRO A 164 3.80 -6.36 -21.36
CA PRO A 164 2.75 -6.06 -22.33
C PRO A 164 2.66 -4.55 -22.63
N ARG A 165 2.39 -4.16 -23.86
CA ARG A 165 2.06 -2.77 -24.19
C ARG A 165 0.67 -2.43 -23.67
N LEU A 166 0.50 -1.25 -23.09
CA LEU A 166 -0.76 -0.77 -22.52
C LEU A 166 -1.06 0.67 -22.95
N ARG A 167 -2.31 0.95 -23.31
CA ARG A 167 -2.87 2.32 -23.43
C ARG A 167 -4.14 2.41 -22.62
N VAL A 168 -4.38 3.54 -21.96
CA VAL A 168 -5.60 3.78 -21.16
C VAL A 168 -6.57 4.76 -21.83
N ARG A 169 -6.22 5.23 -23.03
CA ARG A 169 -7.01 6.11 -23.89
C ARG A 169 -6.76 5.78 -25.34
N GLU A 170 -7.78 5.93 -26.16
CA GLU A 170 -7.65 5.78 -27.61
C GLU A 170 -6.65 6.81 -28.15
N GLY A 171 -5.67 6.33 -28.94
CA GLY A 171 -4.59 7.17 -29.47
C GLY A 171 -3.65 7.79 -28.42
N GLY A 172 -3.76 7.39 -27.15
CA GLY A 172 -2.89 7.85 -26.06
C GLY A 172 -1.47 7.27 -26.14
N PRO A 173 -0.55 7.76 -25.28
CA PRO A 173 0.79 7.21 -25.21
C PRO A 173 0.75 5.73 -24.84
N GLU A 174 1.62 4.97 -25.48
CA GLU A 174 1.83 3.57 -25.14
C GLU A 174 2.77 3.47 -23.93
N LEU A 175 2.34 2.68 -22.96
CA LEU A 175 3.05 2.41 -21.72
C LEU A 175 3.58 0.98 -21.76
N GLN A 176 4.72 0.76 -21.13
CA GLN A 176 5.32 -0.56 -21.01
C GLN A 176 6.16 -0.61 -19.73
N GLY A 177 5.90 -1.58 -18.85
CA GLY A 177 6.60 -1.76 -17.58
C GLY A 177 5.98 -1.00 -16.39
N PRO A 178 6.80 -0.67 -15.37
CA PRO A 178 6.30 -0.09 -14.13
C PRO A 178 5.59 1.26 -14.33
N PRO A 179 4.75 1.69 -13.36
CA PRO A 179 3.98 2.92 -13.52
C PRO A 179 4.86 4.17 -13.54
N GLU A 180 4.76 4.93 -14.61
CA GLU A 180 5.39 6.24 -14.78
C GLU A 180 4.37 7.35 -14.58
N GLY A 181 4.25 7.85 -13.35
CA GLY A 181 3.33 8.93 -13.03
C GLY A 181 1.86 8.61 -13.35
N LEU A 182 1.15 9.62 -13.87
CA LEU A 182 -0.26 9.55 -14.24
C LEU A 182 -0.43 9.37 -15.75
N ALA A 183 -1.17 8.33 -16.13
CA ALA A 183 -1.45 8.03 -17.53
C ALA A 183 -2.67 8.81 -18.07
N ALA A 184 -3.61 9.16 -17.21
CA ALA A 184 -4.86 9.83 -17.57
C ALA A 184 -5.55 10.46 -16.35
N SER A 185 -6.42 11.45 -16.61
CA SER A 185 -7.35 12.04 -15.63
C SER A 185 -8.74 12.19 -16.23
N ILE A 186 -9.75 11.53 -15.67
CA ILE A 186 -11.13 11.54 -16.16
C ILE A 186 -12.08 12.13 -15.11
N SER A 187 -13.29 12.48 -15.53
CA SER A 187 -14.34 12.98 -14.63
C SER A 187 -15.50 11.99 -14.58
N ALA A 188 -16.12 11.87 -13.42
CA ALA A 188 -17.29 11.03 -13.19
C ALA A 188 -18.29 11.72 -12.24
N VAL A 189 -19.43 11.09 -12.03
CA VAL A 189 -20.45 11.52 -11.07
C VAL A 189 -20.80 10.33 -10.18
N ALA A 190 -20.87 10.55 -8.87
CA ALA A 190 -21.21 9.49 -7.92
C ALA A 190 -22.57 8.88 -8.27
N GLY A 191 -22.65 7.56 -8.26
CA GLY A 191 -23.82 6.76 -8.65
C GLY A 191 -24.04 6.63 -10.16
N VAL A 192 -23.27 7.31 -11.02
CA VAL A 192 -23.40 7.23 -12.48
C VAL A 192 -22.29 6.34 -13.05
N PRO A 193 -22.63 5.20 -13.68
CA PRO A 193 -21.63 4.31 -14.26
C PRO A 193 -20.88 4.98 -15.42
N ILE A 194 -19.56 4.85 -15.44
CA ILE A 194 -18.69 5.32 -16.54
C ILE A 194 -18.00 4.14 -17.23
N ARG A 195 -17.76 4.27 -18.53
CA ARG A 195 -16.98 3.29 -19.28
C ARG A 195 -15.49 3.59 -19.14
N LEU A 196 -14.73 2.60 -18.69
CA LEU A 196 -13.27 2.58 -18.70
C LEU A 196 -12.80 1.71 -19.86
N THR A 197 -11.73 2.13 -20.53
CA THR A 197 -11.15 1.43 -21.67
C THR A 197 -9.64 1.35 -21.52
N ALA A 198 -9.08 0.19 -21.86
CA ALA A 198 -7.65 0.02 -22.03
C ALA A 198 -7.38 -0.84 -23.27
N TRP A 199 -6.26 -0.61 -23.93
CA TRP A 199 -5.79 -1.43 -25.03
C TRP A 199 -4.52 -2.12 -24.60
N ALA A 200 -4.48 -3.44 -24.73
CA ALA A 200 -3.28 -4.21 -24.42
C ALA A 200 -2.87 -5.08 -25.61
N SER A 201 -1.57 -5.29 -25.75
CA SER A 201 -1.00 -6.28 -26.65
C SER A 201 0.33 -6.75 -26.08
N ASP A 202 0.80 -7.90 -26.51
CA ASP A 202 2.03 -8.49 -26.01
C ASP A 202 2.84 -9.11 -27.16
N THR A 203 3.99 -9.71 -26.87
CA THR A 203 4.88 -10.34 -27.83
C THR A 203 5.23 -11.76 -27.41
N GLU A 204 5.56 -12.60 -28.39
CA GLU A 204 6.00 -13.97 -28.09
C GLU A 204 7.31 -13.96 -27.32
N LEU A 205 7.45 -14.93 -26.40
CA LEU A 205 8.71 -15.18 -25.72
C LEU A 205 9.74 -15.73 -26.69
N GLU A 206 10.99 -15.27 -26.58
CA GLU A 206 12.09 -15.83 -27.37
C GLU A 206 12.43 -17.27 -26.96
N ASN A 207 12.42 -17.55 -25.66
CA ASN A 207 12.71 -18.88 -25.11
C ASN A 207 11.62 -19.28 -24.12
N PRO A 208 10.42 -19.68 -24.60
CA PRO A 208 9.30 -19.99 -23.73
C PRO A 208 9.61 -21.18 -22.81
N PRO A 209 9.22 -21.12 -21.53
CA PRO A 209 9.35 -22.27 -20.65
C PRO A 209 8.48 -23.44 -21.15
N PRO A 210 8.84 -24.69 -20.83
CA PRO A 210 8.01 -25.83 -21.22
C PRO A 210 6.59 -25.69 -20.64
N PRO A 211 5.55 -26.16 -21.36
CA PRO A 211 4.18 -26.09 -20.88
C PRO A 211 4.05 -26.70 -19.48
N ARG A 212 3.30 -26.04 -18.58
CA ARG A 212 3.06 -26.59 -17.25
C ARG A 212 2.30 -27.92 -17.38
N ALA A 213 2.89 -29.00 -16.89
CA ALA A 213 2.34 -30.35 -17.02
C ALA A 213 0.99 -30.54 -16.28
N ARG A 214 0.66 -29.68 -15.30
CA ARG A 214 -0.59 -29.70 -14.52
C ARG A 214 -1.02 -28.29 -14.11
N GLY A 215 -2.28 -27.96 -14.32
CA GLY A 215 -2.91 -26.68 -13.92
C GLY A 215 -3.67 -26.01 -15.07
N ARG A 216 -4.55 -25.05 -14.74
CA ARG A 216 -5.11 -24.15 -15.77
C ARG A 216 -3.97 -23.33 -16.35
N SER A 217 -3.86 -23.30 -17.68
CA SER A 217 -3.00 -22.32 -18.34
C SER A 217 -3.49 -20.93 -17.96
N ARG A 218 -2.56 -20.03 -17.64
CA ARG A 218 -2.90 -18.61 -17.53
C ARG A 218 -3.31 -18.10 -18.91
N ALA A 219 -4.19 -17.10 -18.94
CA ALA A 219 -4.43 -16.36 -20.16
C ALA A 219 -3.09 -15.80 -20.69
N PRO A 220 -2.85 -15.87 -22.01
CA PRO A 220 -1.69 -15.26 -22.64
C PRO A 220 -1.48 -13.79 -22.26
N LEU A 221 -2.58 -13.05 -22.17
CA LEU A 221 -2.62 -11.64 -21.80
C LEU A 221 -3.89 -11.37 -21.00
N SER A 222 -3.82 -10.47 -20.03
CA SER A 222 -4.97 -10.00 -19.26
C SER A 222 -4.81 -8.53 -18.89
N VAL A 223 -5.93 -7.83 -18.74
CA VAL A 223 -6.01 -6.45 -18.24
C VAL A 223 -6.91 -6.44 -17.01
N THR A 224 -6.44 -5.85 -15.92
CA THR A 224 -7.19 -5.78 -14.66
C THR A 224 -7.27 -4.35 -14.13
N TRP A 225 -8.48 -3.86 -13.89
CA TRP A 225 -8.77 -2.59 -13.21
C TRP A 225 -8.98 -2.79 -11.71
N ARG A 226 -8.48 -1.86 -10.90
CA ARG A 226 -8.58 -1.88 -9.42
C ARG A 226 -8.69 -0.46 -8.87
N LYS A 227 -9.40 -0.30 -7.75
CA LYS A 227 -9.27 0.90 -6.89
C LYS A 227 -7.84 0.93 -6.33
N TYR A 228 -7.20 2.10 -6.42
CA TYR A 228 -5.86 2.34 -5.89
C TYR A 228 -5.88 3.36 -4.73
N ARG A 229 -6.62 4.45 -4.91
CA ARG A 229 -6.97 5.44 -3.88
C ARG A 229 -8.40 5.93 -4.08
N GLY A 230 -9.03 6.43 -3.01
CA GLY A 230 -10.30 7.14 -3.09
C GLY A 230 -11.14 7.00 -1.82
N PRO A 231 -12.07 7.94 -1.58
CA PRO A 231 -12.87 8.01 -0.35
C PRO A 231 -13.89 6.87 -0.21
N GLY A 232 -14.58 6.49 -1.29
CA GLY A 232 -15.61 5.44 -1.27
C GLY A 232 -15.27 4.20 -2.09
N GLU A 233 -16.22 3.30 -2.28
CA GLU A 233 -16.10 2.10 -3.10
C GLU A 233 -16.10 2.39 -4.61
N VAL A 234 -15.45 1.49 -5.36
CA VAL A 234 -15.51 1.48 -6.82
C VAL A 234 -15.99 0.11 -7.27
N ALA A 235 -17.21 0.05 -7.79
CA ALA A 235 -17.79 -1.17 -8.33
C ALA A 235 -17.41 -1.30 -9.81
N PHE A 236 -16.79 -2.42 -10.18
CA PHE A 236 -16.50 -2.77 -11.58
C PHE A 236 -17.43 -3.90 -12.02
N ASP A 237 -18.00 -3.80 -13.22
CA ASP A 237 -18.83 -4.88 -13.77
C ASP A 237 -18.00 -6.15 -14.00
N GLU A 238 -16.91 -6.00 -14.76
CA GLU A 238 -15.92 -7.05 -15.03
C GLU A 238 -14.52 -6.42 -14.91
N PRO A 239 -13.85 -6.52 -13.75
CA PRO A 239 -12.58 -5.84 -13.54
C PRO A 239 -11.44 -6.46 -14.34
N THR A 240 -11.55 -7.72 -14.77
CA THR A 240 -10.49 -8.44 -15.49
C THR A 240 -10.97 -8.90 -16.86
N HIS A 241 -10.25 -8.51 -17.91
CA HIS A 241 -10.43 -9.05 -19.24
C HIS A 241 -9.25 -9.95 -19.60
N GLU A 242 -9.51 -11.19 -19.99
CA GLU A 242 -8.51 -12.15 -20.44
C GLU A 242 -8.58 -12.31 -21.97
N TYR A 243 -7.43 -12.36 -22.64
CA TYR A 243 -7.34 -12.56 -24.07
C TYR A 243 -6.83 -13.97 -24.39
N ASP A 244 -7.37 -14.58 -25.45
CA ASP A 244 -6.92 -15.89 -25.95
C ASP A 244 -5.56 -15.82 -26.67
N GLY A 245 -5.04 -14.62 -26.96
CA GLY A 245 -3.79 -14.43 -27.68
C GLY A 245 -3.13 -13.08 -27.44
N LEU A 246 -1.88 -12.96 -27.88
CA LEU A 246 -0.99 -11.83 -27.60
C LEU A 246 -1.29 -10.58 -28.44
N ALA A 247 -2.02 -10.72 -29.55
CA ALA A 247 -2.48 -9.57 -30.33
C ALA A 247 -3.32 -8.61 -29.47
N GLY A 248 -4.00 -9.15 -28.46
CA GLY A 248 -4.81 -8.40 -27.52
C GLY A 248 -5.90 -7.59 -28.21
N GLY A 249 -6.14 -6.37 -27.74
CA GLY A 249 -7.21 -5.51 -28.25
C GLY A 249 -7.68 -4.51 -27.21
N GLU A 250 -8.90 -3.99 -27.42
CA GLU A 250 -9.61 -3.18 -26.43
C GLU A 250 -10.21 -4.09 -25.34
N ALA A 251 -9.96 -3.74 -24.08
CA ALA A 251 -10.71 -4.20 -22.91
C ALA A 251 -11.51 -3.03 -22.36
N ALA A 252 -12.83 -3.19 -22.28
CA ALA A 252 -13.73 -2.22 -21.68
C ALA A 252 -14.40 -2.80 -20.44
N THR A 253 -14.61 -1.95 -19.43
CA THR A 253 -15.40 -2.28 -18.24
C THR A 253 -16.17 -1.05 -17.79
N THR A 254 -17.24 -1.23 -17.03
CA THR A 254 -17.94 -0.13 -16.37
C THR A 254 -17.43 0.03 -14.95
N ALA A 255 -17.26 1.26 -14.49
CA ALA A 255 -16.98 1.58 -13.10
C ALA A 255 -18.04 2.53 -12.53
N THR A 256 -18.50 2.27 -11.30
CA THR A 256 -19.41 3.15 -10.55
C THR A 256 -18.77 3.51 -9.22
N PHE A 257 -18.80 4.80 -8.88
CA PHE A 257 -18.28 5.36 -7.63
C PHE A 257 -19.46 5.70 -6.74
N ASP A 258 -19.42 5.32 -5.47
CA ASP A 258 -20.51 5.56 -4.52
C ASP A 258 -20.44 6.95 -3.85
N GLU A 259 -19.24 7.51 -3.72
CA GLU A 259 -18.99 8.81 -3.07
C GLU A 259 -18.30 9.81 -4.02
N PRO A 260 -18.54 11.12 -3.84
CA PRO A 260 -17.76 12.15 -4.52
C PRO A 260 -16.35 12.27 -3.93
N GLY A 261 -15.40 12.69 -4.76
CA GLY A 261 -14.03 12.99 -4.37
C GLY A 261 -13.00 12.57 -5.40
N ALA A 262 -11.72 12.67 -5.01
CA ALA A 262 -10.60 12.29 -5.85
C ALA A 262 -10.27 10.81 -5.68
N TYR A 263 -10.32 10.07 -6.78
CA TYR A 263 -9.95 8.66 -6.85
C TYR A 263 -8.72 8.49 -7.74
N ARG A 264 -7.95 7.43 -7.46
CA ARG A 264 -6.96 6.88 -8.39
C ARG A 264 -7.32 5.44 -8.65
N LEU A 265 -7.39 5.07 -9.92
CA LEU A 265 -7.51 3.71 -10.38
C LEU A 265 -6.14 3.21 -10.83
N MET A 266 -5.93 1.91 -10.71
CA MET A 266 -4.78 1.21 -11.27
C MET A 266 -5.27 0.22 -12.29
N VAL A 267 -4.66 0.23 -13.47
CA VAL A 267 -4.86 -0.79 -14.50
C VAL A 267 -3.54 -1.49 -14.76
N THR A 268 -3.58 -2.82 -14.74
CA THR A 268 -2.40 -3.66 -14.97
C THR A 268 -2.64 -4.59 -16.14
N ALA A 269 -1.73 -4.59 -17.11
CA ALA A 269 -1.63 -5.63 -18.13
C ALA A 269 -0.62 -6.69 -17.68
N ASN A 270 -1.04 -7.95 -17.61
CA ASN A 270 -0.19 -9.09 -17.26
C ASN A 270 -0.16 -10.09 -18.41
N ASP A 271 1.02 -10.63 -18.68
CA ASP A 271 1.21 -11.78 -19.55
C ASP A 271 1.17 -13.11 -18.75
N ILE A 272 1.66 -14.19 -19.36
CA ILE A 272 1.73 -15.52 -18.73
C ILE A 272 2.62 -15.60 -17.48
N SER A 273 3.58 -14.69 -17.32
CA SER A 273 4.40 -14.56 -16.11
C SER A 273 3.56 -14.12 -14.90
N GLY A 274 2.42 -13.46 -15.16
CA GLY A 274 1.42 -13.05 -14.18
C GLY A 274 1.94 -12.03 -13.17
N ASN A 275 1.16 -11.79 -12.13
CA ASN A 275 1.48 -10.77 -11.11
C ASN A 275 2.88 -10.98 -10.51
N GLY A 276 3.70 -9.92 -10.51
CA GLY A 276 5.06 -9.94 -9.98
C GLY A 276 6.07 -10.70 -10.86
N GLY A 277 5.68 -11.12 -12.07
CA GLY A 277 6.61 -11.72 -13.01
C GLY A 277 7.16 -13.08 -12.58
N GLY A 278 6.43 -13.81 -11.73
CA GLY A 278 6.94 -15.04 -11.12
C GLY A 278 8.10 -14.85 -10.14
N GLY A 279 8.40 -13.62 -9.72
CA GLY A 279 9.51 -13.27 -8.83
C GLY A 279 10.67 -12.57 -9.53
N ASP A 280 10.69 -12.53 -10.86
CA ASP A 280 11.75 -11.90 -11.66
C ASP A 280 11.60 -10.37 -11.74
N GLN A 281 10.54 -9.82 -11.13
CA GLN A 281 10.16 -8.40 -11.24
C GLN A 281 9.95 -7.96 -12.69
N CYS A 282 9.60 -8.93 -13.56
CA CYS A 282 9.15 -8.77 -14.93
C CYS A 282 8.27 -9.99 -15.31
N CYS A 283 7.12 -9.86 -15.96
CA CYS A 283 6.76 -8.71 -16.77
C CYS A 283 5.26 -8.38 -16.66
N TRP A 284 5.00 -7.11 -16.36
CA TRP A 284 3.67 -6.53 -16.35
C TRP A 284 3.80 -5.03 -16.61
N THR A 285 2.71 -4.45 -17.09
CA THR A 285 2.62 -3.00 -17.29
C THR A 285 1.54 -2.43 -16.42
N THR A 286 1.84 -1.37 -15.67
CA THR A 286 0.86 -0.70 -14.79
C THR A 286 0.71 0.75 -15.16
N ALA A 287 -0.53 1.23 -15.14
CA ALA A 287 -0.86 2.64 -15.33
C ALA A 287 -1.80 3.13 -14.22
N HIS A 288 -1.63 4.39 -13.83
CA HIS A 288 -2.52 5.08 -12.91
C HIS A 288 -3.42 6.07 -13.65
N VAL A 289 -4.71 6.05 -13.30
CA VAL A 289 -5.72 6.95 -13.87
C VAL A 289 -6.41 7.68 -12.73
N ASP A 290 -6.33 9.00 -12.72
CA ASP A 290 -7.10 9.81 -11.77
C ASP A 290 -8.54 9.98 -12.22
N VAL A 291 -9.45 9.96 -11.27
CA VAL A 291 -10.89 10.15 -11.49
C VAL A 291 -11.40 11.17 -10.48
N GLU A 292 -11.86 12.32 -10.99
CA GLU A 292 -12.54 13.33 -10.19
C GLU A 292 -14.04 13.05 -10.22
N VAL A 293 -14.60 12.65 -9.07
CA VAL A 293 -16.01 12.25 -8.95
C VAL A 293 -16.81 13.40 -8.32
N ALA A 294 -17.73 13.97 -9.09
CA ALA A 294 -18.65 15.00 -8.59
C ALA A 294 -19.83 14.39 -7.81
N PRO A 295 -20.51 15.17 -6.93
CA PRO A 295 -21.70 14.72 -6.23
C PRO A 295 -22.81 14.25 -7.17
N GLY A 296 -23.51 13.20 -6.78
CA GLY A 296 -24.62 12.63 -7.55
C GLY A 296 -25.90 13.49 -7.55
N PRO A 297 -26.88 13.15 -8.41
CA PRO A 297 -28.14 13.89 -8.54
C PRO A 297 -29.00 13.92 -7.25
N GLU A 298 -28.89 12.91 -6.38
CA GLU A 298 -29.62 12.87 -5.11
C GLU A 298 -29.00 13.80 -4.05
N ALA A 299 -27.68 13.85 -3.94
CA ALA A 299 -26.98 14.70 -2.97
C ALA A 299 -27.19 16.21 -3.22
N THR A 300 -27.39 16.60 -4.48
CA THR A 300 -27.61 18.01 -4.86
C THR A 300 -28.99 18.52 -4.42
N GLN A 301 -29.98 17.63 -4.27
CA GLN A 301 -31.34 18.01 -3.82
C GLN A 301 -31.42 18.21 -2.30
N GLU A 302 -30.55 17.56 -1.53
CA GLU A 302 -30.50 17.69 -0.08
C GLU A 302 -29.71 18.92 0.38
N ALA A 303 -28.67 19.31 -0.36
CA ALA A 303 -27.90 20.53 -0.11
C ALA A 303 -28.63 21.84 -0.52
N ALA A 304 -29.72 21.73 -1.28
CA ALA A 304 -30.53 22.86 -1.74
C ALA A 304 -31.75 23.15 -0.83
N ARG A 305 -31.87 22.45 0.30
CA ARG A 305 -32.90 22.66 1.34
C ARG A 305 -32.26 23.23 2.61
#